data_AF-Q6KI73-F1
#
_entry.id   AF-Q6KI73-F1
#
_cell.length_a   1.000
_cell.length_b   1.000
_cell.length_c   1.000
_cell.angle_alpha   90.00
_cell.angle_beta   90.00
_cell.angle_gamma   90.00
#
_symmetry.space_group_name_H-M   'P 1'
#
loop_
_entity.id
_entity.type
_entity.pdbx_description
1 polymer ?
#
loop_
_entity_poly.entity_id
_entity_poly.type
_entity_poly.pdbx_seq_one_letter_code
_entity_poly.pdbx_strand_id
1 'polypeptide(L)'
;MNTIKTKQFSEEIIKIQTIPFKDRKKIISNLCLFYKSNKLKSNLKNEELEKTEYENISLFEKILLLLTKEQRYFIKKSFLEDEKFHWSKSYYSKSTFYKKLHDSINNFLFLIYVN
;
A
#
# COMPACT_ATOMS: atom_id res chain seq x y z
N MET A 1 30.33 7.99 6.50
CA MET A 1 29.34 8.26 5.43
C MET A 1 27.91 7.75 5.72
N ASN A 2 27.61 7.12 6.87
CA ASN A 2 26.25 6.58 7.15
C ASN A 2 25.28 7.54 7.85
N THR A 3 25.76 8.62 8.46
CA THR A 3 24.96 9.55 9.30
C THR A 3 24.08 10.52 8.50
N ILE A 4 24.42 10.79 7.25
CA ILE A 4 23.65 11.71 6.39
C ILE A 4 22.40 11.00 5.84
N LYS A 5 22.54 9.76 5.39
CA LYS A 5 21.42 8.95 4.88
C LYS A 5 20.37 8.65 5.96
N THR A 6 20.79 8.39 7.21
CA THR A 6 19.86 8.12 8.31
C THR A 6 19.08 9.37 8.75
N LYS A 7 19.70 10.56 8.72
CA LYS A 7 19.00 11.82 8.98
C LYS A 7 17.93 12.11 7.92
N GLN A 8 18.30 12.02 6.65
CA GLN A 8 17.36 12.22 5.55
C GLN A 8 16.18 11.23 5.62
N PHE A 9 16.46 9.96 5.92
CA PHE A 9 15.44 8.92 6.12
C PHE A 9 14.45 9.27 7.23
N SER A 10 14.95 9.79 8.37
CA SER A 10 14.10 10.19 9.49
C SER A 10 13.20 11.39 9.15
N GLU A 11 13.71 12.35 8.39
CA GLU A 11 12.98 13.56 7.99
C GLU A 11 11.82 13.24 7.03
N GLU A 12 12.02 12.29 6.12
CA GLU A 12 11.00 11.84 5.17
C GLU A 12 9.83 11.11 5.86
N ILE A 13 10.14 10.24 6.84
CA ILE A 13 9.12 9.60 7.67
C ILE A 13 8.32 10.65 8.45
N ILE A 14 8.99 11.66 9.02
CA ILE A 14 8.33 12.74 9.76
C ILE A 14 7.38 13.52 8.83
N LYS A 15 7.79 13.83 7.59
CA LYS A 15 6.93 14.51 6.60
C LYS A 15 5.69 13.69 6.22
N ILE A 16 5.80 12.37 6.08
CA ILE A 16 4.64 11.52 5.82
C ILE A 16 3.74 11.45 7.06
N GLN A 17 4.34 11.46 8.26
CA GLN A 17 3.61 11.41 9.51
C GLN A 17 2.79 12.68 9.79
N THR A 18 3.26 13.84 9.30
CA THR A 18 2.55 15.12 9.45
C THR A 18 1.31 15.25 8.57
N ILE A 19 1.20 14.47 7.47
CA ILE A 19 -0.01 14.42 6.65
C ILE A 19 -1.15 13.78 7.48
N PRO A 20 -2.33 14.41 7.58
CA PRO A 20 -3.46 13.84 8.30
C PRO A 20 -3.80 12.44 7.80
N PHE A 21 -4.17 11.54 8.72
CA PHE A 21 -4.46 10.15 8.38
C PHE A 21 -5.55 10.01 7.30
N LYS A 22 -6.57 10.88 7.35
CA LYS A 22 -7.65 10.92 6.35
C LYS A 22 -7.10 11.10 4.94
N ASP A 23 -6.10 11.95 4.76
CA ASP A 23 -5.52 12.27 3.46
C ASP A 23 -4.59 11.16 2.99
N ARG A 24 -3.75 10.62 3.88
CA ARG A 24 -2.95 9.41 3.58
C ARG A 24 -3.81 8.24 3.13
N LYS A 25 -4.92 8.03 3.85
CA LYS A 25 -5.90 6.99 3.51
C LYS A 25 -6.53 7.23 2.14
N LYS A 26 -6.86 8.50 1.81
CA LYS A 26 -7.40 8.87 0.50
C LYS A 26 -6.40 8.60 -0.64
N ILE A 27 -5.13 8.93 -0.43
CA ILE A 27 -4.05 8.67 -1.41
C ILE A 27 -3.99 7.17 -1.73
N ILE A 28 -3.88 6.32 -0.71
CA ILE A 28 -3.82 4.86 -0.91
C ILE A 28 -5.09 4.34 -1.57
N SER A 29 -6.26 4.82 -1.14
CA SER A 29 -7.52 4.44 -1.77
C SER A 29 -7.52 4.74 -3.26
N ASN A 30 -7.05 5.92 -3.67
CA ASN A 30 -6.97 6.29 -5.08
C ASN A 30 -5.97 5.43 -5.85
N LEU A 31 -4.81 5.13 -5.27
CA LEU A 31 -3.82 4.24 -5.87
C LEU A 31 -4.35 2.82 -6.05
N CYS A 32 -5.06 2.29 -5.05
CA CYS A 32 -5.73 1.00 -5.12
C CYS A 32 -6.82 0.97 -6.19
N LEU A 33 -7.61 2.04 -6.33
CA LEU A 33 -8.60 2.17 -7.40
C LEU A 33 -7.93 2.19 -8.77
N PHE A 34 -6.89 2.99 -8.95
CA PHE A 34 -6.12 3.05 -10.19
C PHE A 34 -5.52 1.67 -10.55
N TYR A 35 -4.94 0.98 -9.56
CA TYR A 35 -4.43 -0.37 -9.72
C TYR A 35 -5.53 -1.35 -10.14
N LYS A 36 -6.68 -1.38 -9.45
CA LYS A 36 -7.83 -2.23 -9.81
C LYS A 36 -8.27 -1.97 -11.25
N SER A 37 -8.46 -0.71 -11.63
CA SER A 37 -8.92 -0.33 -12.97
C SER A 37 -7.94 -0.75 -14.07
N ASN A 38 -6.63 -0.61 -13.83
CA ASN A 38 -5.63 -1.03 -14.81
C ASN A 38 -5.50 -2.55 -14.92
N LYS A 39 -5.62 -3.28 -13.80
CA LYS A 39 -5.61 -4.74 -13.80
C LYS A 39 -6.84 -5.34 -14.52
N LEU A 40 -7.99 -4.71 -14.37
CA LEU A 40 -9.18 -5.08 -15.14
C LEU A 40 -8.98 -4.84 -16.65
N LYS A 41 -8.38 -3.70 -17.03
CA LYS A 41 -8.06 -3.38 -18.43
C LYS A 41 -7.00 -4.31 -19.03
N SER A 42 -6.00 -4.74 -18.26
CA SER A 42 -5.00 -5.70 -18.73
C SER A 42 -5.62 -7.09 -18.90
N ASN A 43 -6.49 -7.52 -17.99
CA ASN A 43 -7.19 -8.81 -18.12
C ASN A 43 -8.08 -8.85 -19.37
N LEU A 44 -8.69 -7.72 -19.75
CA LEU A 44 -9.47 -7.59 -21.00
C LEU A 44 -8.60 -7.59 -22.27
N LYS A 45 -7.30 -7.24 -22.17
CA LYS A 45 -6.36 -7.25 -23.30
C LYS A 45 -5.58 -8.56 -23.43
N ASN A 46 -5.50 -9.34 -22.35
CA ASN A 46 -4.69 -10.55 -22.28
C ASN A 46 -5.40 -11.81 -22.79
N GLU A 47 -6.58 -11.70 -23.41
CA GLU A 47 -7.16 -12.83 -24.16
C GLU A 47 -6.35 -13.18 -25.42
N GLU A 48 -5.38 -12.36 -25.85
CA GLU A 48 -4.61 -12.62 -27.09
C GLU A 48 -3.08 -12.75 -26.94
N LEU A 49 -2.45 -12.51 -25.78
CA LEU A 49 -0.98 -12.54 -25.67
C LEU A 49 -0.48 -13.10 -24.33
N GLU A 50 -0.10 -14.38 -24.35
CA GLU A 50 0.81 -14.98 -23.36
C GLU A 50 2.20 -14.31 -23.47
N LYS A 51 2.47 -13.30 -22.63
CA LYS A 51 3.82 -12.78 -22.44
C LYS A 51 4.14 -12.58 -20.95
N THR A 52 5.00 -13.48 -20.48
CA THR A 52 5.97 -13.34 -19.36
C THR A 52 5.51 -12.56 -18.13
N GLU A 53 4.99 -13.30 -17.14
CA GLU A 53 4.46 -12.79 -15.85
C GLU A 53 5.45 -11.99 -14.99
N TYR A 54 6.76 -12.03 -15.28
CA TYR A 54 7.80 -11.44 -14.42
C TYR A 54 8.28 -10.05 -14.83
N GLU A 55 8.09 -9.62 -16.09
CA GLU A 55 8.60 -8.32 -16.55
C GLU A 55 7.61 -7.16 -16.34
N ASN A 56 6.34 -7.46 -16.04
CA ASN A 56 5.26 -6.45 -15.96
C ASN A 56 4.71 -6.21 -14.54
N ILE A 57 5.52 -6.39 -13.50
CA ILE A 57 5.10 -6.05 -12.13
C ILE A 57 5.07 -4.53 -11.97
N SER A 58 3.88 -3.98 -11.73
CA SER A 58 3.69 -2.54 -11.52
C SER A 58 4.44 -2.04 -10.28
N LEU A 59 4.82 -0.75 -10.24
CA LEU A 59 5.44 -0.14 -9.06
C LEU A 59 4.61 -0.39 -7.78
N PHE A 60 3.28 -0.31 -7.91
CA PHE A 60 2.34 -0.61 -6.83
C PHE A 60 2.49 -2.04 -6.30
N GLU A 61 2.58 -3.03 -7.18
CA GLU A 61 2.80 -4.43 -6.80
C GLU A 61 4.19 -4.65 -6.19
N LYS A 62 5.23 -4.01 -6.75
CA LYS A 62 6.58 -4.04 -6.16
C LYS A 62 6.57 -3.53 -4.72
N ILE A 63 5.90 -2.41 -4.47
CA ILE A 63 5.78 -1.86 -3.11
C ILE A 63 4.98 -2.79 -2.19
N LEU A 64 3.87 -3.37 -2.67
CA LEU A 64 3.15 -4.38 -1.89
C LEU A 64 4.03 -5.57 -1.53
N LEU A 65 4.93 -6.00 -2.43
CA LEU A 65 5.88 -7.08 -2.19
C LEU A 65 6.94 -6.73 -1.13
N LEU A 66 7.34 -5.47 -1.03
CA LEU A 66 8.29 -4.97 -0.03
C LEU A 66 7.69 -4.81 1.37
N LEU A 67 6.36 -4.64 1.47
CA LEU A 67 5.68 -4.64 2.76
C LEU A 67 5.77 -6.00 3.47
N THR A 68 5.77 -5.96 4.81
CA THR A 68 5.63 -7.19 5.61
C THR A 68 4.29 -7.87 5.29
N LYS A 69 4.21 -9.19 5.53
CA LYS A 69 2.99 -9.98 5.28
C LYS A 69 1.76 -9.35 5.96
N GLU A 70 1.94 -8.88 7.19
CA GLU A 70 0.88 -8.21 7.94
C GLU A 70 0.48 -6.88 7.31
N GLN A 71 1.43 -6.00 6.99
CA GLN A 71 1.11 -4.69 6.39
C GLN A 71 0.41 -4.84 5.05
N ARG A 72 0.92 -5.75 4.21
CA ARG A 72 0.30 -6.10 2.92
C ARG A 72 -1.13 -6.59 3.11
N TYR A 73 -1.36 -7.44 4.12
CA TYR A 73 -2.69 -7.95 4.45
C TYR A 73 -3.64 -6.80 4.81
N PHE A 74 -3.21 -5.88 5.67
CA PHE A 74 -4.01 -4.70 6.04
C PHE A 74 -4.34 -3.81 4.83
N ILE A 75 -3.38 -3.56 3.93
CA ILE A 75 -3.63 -2.78 2.71
C ILE A 75 -4.61 -3.51 1.78
N LYS A 76 -4.40 -4.80 1.52
CA LYS A 76 -5.27 -5.58 0.63
C LYS A 76 -6.71 -5.64 1.15
N LYS A 77 -6.89 -6.09 2.39
CA LYS A 77 -8.20 -6.23 3.02
C LYS A 77 -8.93 -4.91 3.25
N SER A 78 -8.22 -3.79 3.37
CA SER A 78 -8.85 -2.48 3.60
C SER A 78 -9.17 -1.69 2.33
N PHE A 79 -8.45 -1.94 1.23
CA PHE A 79 -8.54 -1.09 0.03
C PHE A 79 -8.71 -1.85 -1.29
N LEU A 80 -8.25 -3.10 -1.36
CA LEU A 80 -8.31 -3.91 -2.58
C LEU A 80 -9.43 -4.95 -2.56
N GLU A 81 -9.85 -5.39 -1.39
CA GLU A 81 -10.95 -6.35 -1.26
C GLU A 81 -12.26 -5.61 -0.94
N ASP A 82 -13.38 -6.15 -1.41
CA ASP A 82 -14.69 -5.50 -1.28
C ASP A 82 -15.31 -5.67 0.13
N GLU A 83 -14.70 -6.54 0.95
CA GLU A 83 -15.04 -6.73 2.36
C GLU A 83 -14.60 -5.50 3.18
N LYS A 84 -15.46 -4.49 3.27
CA LYS A 84 -15.25 -3.35 4.18
C LYS A 84 -15.19 -3.83 5.63
N PHE A 85 -14.22 -3.31 6.41
CA PHE A 85 -14.05 -3.22 7.90
C PHE A 85 -14.54 -4.37 8.82
N HIS A 86 -15.66 -5.02 8.54
CA HIS A 86 -16.25 -6.13 9.28
C HIS A 86 -15.30 -7.28 9.51
N TRP A 87 -14.45 -7.62 8.55
CA TRP A 87 -13.44 -8.67 8.72
C TRP A 87 -12.55 -8.44 9.95
N SER A 88 -12.24 -7.17 10.27
CA SER A 88 -11.31 -6.84 11.34
C SER A 88 -11.91 -6.98 12.74
N LYS A 89 -13.24 -6.84 12.87
CA LYS A 89 -13.94 -6.84 14.17
C LYS A 89 -13.81 -8.17 14.91
N SER A 90 -13.62 -9.27 14.19
CA SER A 90 -13.48 -10.61 14.76
C SER A 90 -12.09 -10.91 15.31
N TYR A 91 -11.07 -10.12 14.93
CA TYR A 91 -9.66 -10.40 15.26
C TYR A 91 -8.98 -9.28 16.04
N TYR A 92 -9.47 -8.06 15.93
CA TYR A 92 -8.83 -6.88 16.51
C TYR A 92 -9.83 -5.95 17.19
N SER A 93 -9.40 -5.36 18.31
CA SER A 93 -10.07 -4.18 18.84
C SER A 93 -9.97 -3.03 17.83
N LYS A 94 -10.90 -2.09 17.90
CA LYS A 94 -10.92 -0.90 17.02
C LYS A 94 -9.59 -0.14 17.08
N SER A 95 -9.05 0.09 18.27
CA SER A 95 -7.78 0.83 18.45
C SER A 95 -6.59 0.08 17.86
N THR A 96 -6.48 -1.24 18.08
CA THR A 96 -5.42 -2.07 17.52
C THR A 96 -5.50 -2.11 16.00
N PHE A 97 -6.70 -2.25 15.44
CA PHE A 97 -6.91 -2.20 13.99
C PHE A 97 -6.39 -0.89 13.39
N TYR A 98 -6.80 0.26 13.96
CA TYR A 98 -6.37 1.55 13.43
C TYR A 98 -4.87 1.78 13.57
N LYS A 99 -4.23 1.34 14.66
CA LYS A 99 -2.77 1.40 14.80
C LYS A 99 -2.07 0.62 13.68
N LYS A 100 -2.43 -0.65 13.48
CA LYS A 100 -1.86 -1.49 12.42
C LYS A 100 -2.12 -0.94 11.02
N LEU A 101 -3.31 -0.38 10.79
CA LEU A 101 -3.64 0.27 9.52
C LEU A 101 -2.78 1.54 9.30
N HIS A 102 -2.63 2.39 10.32
CA HIS A 102 -1.76 3.57 10.24
C HIS A 102 -0.32 3.19 9.88
N ASP A 103 0.24 2.19 10.55
CA ASP A 103 1.61 1.75 10.32
C ASP A 103 1.79 1.19 8.90
N SER A 104 0.81 0.40 8.45
CA SER A 104 0.80 -0.15 7.09
C SER A 104 0.73 0.95 6.03
N ILE A 105 -0.11 1.97 6.24
CA ILE A 105 -0.25 3.12 5.34
C ILE A 105 1.02 3.95 5.29
N ASN A 106 1.62 4.24 6.45
CA ASN A 106 2.83 5.04 6.54
C ASN A 106 3.99 4.35 5.80
N ASN A 107 4.19 3.05 6.02
CA ASN A 107 5.26 2.30 5.37
C ASN A 107 5.02 2.15 3.87
N PHE A 108 3.76 1.97 3.44
CA PHE A 108 3.43 1.96 2.02
C PHE A 108 3.75 3.30 1.34
N LEU A 109 3.33 4.42 1.93
CA LEU A 109 3.62 5.75 1.39
C LEU A 109 5.11 6.09 1.43
N PHE A 110 5.82 5.64 2.45
CA PHE A 110 7.27 5.79 2.54
C PHE A 110 7.97 5.09 1.38
N LEU A 111 7.60 3.83 1.11
CA LEU A 111 8.15 3.08 -0.01
C LEU A 111 7.79 3.71 -1.37
N ILE A 112 6.62 4.34 -1.50
CA ILE A 112 6.29 5.13 -2.70
C ILE A 112 7.21 6.34 -2.83
N TYR A 113 7.45 7.06 -1.73
CA TYR A 113 8.22 8.30 -1.79
C TYR A 113 9.69 8.07 -2.11
N VAL A 114 10.25 6.95 -1.66
CA VAL A 114 11.67 6.61 -1.82
C VAL A 114 12.00 5.89 -3.13
N ASN A 115 11.00 5.32 -3.83
CA ASN A 115 11.17 4.64 -5.12
C ASN A 115 10.72 5.52 -6.28
#